data_AF-A0A8U0HSL3-F1
#
_entry.id   AF-A0A8U0HSL3-F1
#
_cell.length_a   1.000
_cell.length_b   1.000
_cell.length_c   1.000
_cell.angle_alpha   90.00
_cell.angle_beta   90.00
_cell.angle_gamma   90.00
#
_symmetry.space_group_name_H-M   'P 1'
#
loop_
_entity.id
_entity.type
_entity.pdbx_description
1 polymer ?
#
loop_
_entity_poly.entity_id
_entity_poly.type
_entity_poly.pdbx_seq_one_letter_code
_entity_poly.pdbx_strand_id
1 'polypeptide(L)'
;MPDSLDAIRGRIDRRADESGDFYVACAETDERPAPLTGRRFPTEAAASEAADLARAYREALRESDPELPERRLSVYELTDDPPTLVSTRKRAAGRRDNGLPRTSRSVTLSGDCESEWLRMDNAPLVHVRRDGEPLPDDAVERQLDSKL
;
A
#
# COMPACT_ATOMS: atom_id res chain seq x y z
N MET A 1 4.31 5.09 -38.04
CA MET A 1 3.45 6.13 -37.44
C MET A 1 3.24 5.72 -36.01
N PRO A 2 3.70 6.47 -35.00
CA PRO A 2 3.29 6.19 -33.62
C PRO A 2 1.75 6.16 -33.58
N ASP A 3 1.18 5.22 -32.83
CA ASP A 3 -0.28 5.22 -32.61
C ASP A 3 -0.66 6.57 -31.99
N SER A 4 -1.68 7.24 -32.53
CA SER A 4 -2.21 8.46 -31.93
C SER A 4 -2.63 8.19 -30.48
N LEU A 5 -2.51 9.19 -29.61
CA LEU A 5 -2.94 9.11 -28.20
C LEU A 5 -4.38 8.57 -28.07
N ASP A 6 -5.28 8.98 -28.97
CA ASP A 6 -6.67 8.49 -29.00
C ASP A 6 -6.77 7.01 -29.41
N ALA A 7 -5.92 6.56 -30.33
CA ALA A 7 -5.88 5.17 -30.75
C ALA A 7 -5.42 4.28 -29.58
N ILE A 8 -4.41 4.71 -28.83
CA ILE A 8 -3.94 4.01 -27.63
C ILE A 8 -5.04 4.00 -26.57
N ARG A 9 -5.68 5.14 -26.31
CA ARG A 9 -6.79 5.23 -25.34
C ARG A 9 -7.92 4.26 -25.68
N GLY A 10 -8.31 4.19 -26.95
CA GLY A 10 -9.34 3.27 -27.43
C GLY A 10 -8.94 1.80 -27.40
N ARG A 11 -7.64 1.46 -27.49
CA ARG A 11 -7.13 0.09 -27.28
C ARG A 11 -7.20 -0.33 -25.82
N ILE A 12 -6.95 0.60 -24.90
CA ILE A 12 -7.10 0.37 -23.45
C ILE A 12 -8.59 0.23 -23.10
N ASP A 13 -9.47 1.08 -23.66
CA ASP A 13 -10.91 1.00 -23.41
C ASP A 13 -11.50 -0.34 -23.84
N ARG A 14 -11.07 -0.90 -24.98
CA ARG A 14 -11.50 -2.22 -25.44
C ARG A 14 -11.08 -3.38 -24.55
N ARG A 15 -10.11 -3.17 -23.66
CA ARG A 15 -9.66 -4.17 -22.67
C ARG A 15 -10.31 -3.96 -21.32
N ALA A 16 -10.87 -2.78 -21.08
CA ALA A 16 -11.45 -2.44 -19.80
C ALA A 16 -12.80 -3.14 -19.63
N ASP A 17 -13.06 -3.59 -18.40
CA ASP A 17 -14.34 -4.12 -17.95
C ASP A 17 -14.60 -3.57 -16.56
N GLU A 18 -15.75 -2.92 -16.34
CA GLU A 18 -16.11 -2.33 -15.04
C GLU A 18 -16.23 -3.36 -13.92
N SER A 19 -16.52 -4.62 -14.28
CA SER A 19 -16.58 -5.76 -13.37
C SER A 19 -15.26 -6.50 -13.22
N GLY A 20 -14.18 -6.01 -13.85
CA GLY A 20 -12.88 -6.66 -13.80
C GLY A 20 -12.20 -6.61 -12.44
N ASP A 21 -11.52 -7.69 -12.09
CA ASP A 21 -10.80 -7.84 -10.82
C ASP A 21 -9.38 -7.29 -10.88
N PHE A 22 -8.91 -6.76 -12.00
CA PHE A 22 -7.55 -6.25 -12.12
C PHE A 22 -7.54 -4.75 -12.40
N TYR A 23 -6.52 -4.05 -11.89
CA TYR A 23 -6.29 -2.65 -12.19
C TYR A 23 -4.80 -2.38 -12.36
N VAL A 24 -4.49 -1.22 -12.94
CA VAL A 24 -3.10 -0.75 -13.12
C VAL A 24 -2.92 0.54 -12.36
N ALA A 25 -1.92 0.59 -11.50
CA ALA A 25 -1.60 1.75 -10.67
C ALA A 25 -0.09 1.99 -10.58
N CYS A 26 0.27 3.16 -10.08
CA CYS A 26 1.64 3.53 -9.77
C CYS A 26 2.13 2.77 -8.53
N ALA A 27 3.24 2.05 -8.65
CA ALA A 27 3.75 1.18 -7.59
C ALA A 27 4.14 1.92 -6.31
N GLU A 28 4.46 3.21 -6.38
CA GLU A 28 4.81 4.02 -5.20
C GLU A 28 3.62 4.68 -4.52
N THR A 29 2.57 4.99 -5.26
CA THR A 29 1.51 5.90 -4.79
C THR A 29 0.11 5.31 -4.87
N ASP A 30 -0.03 4.12 -5.46
CA ASP A 30 -1.31 3.48 -5.82
C ASP A 30 -2.25 4.36 -6.67
N GLU A 31 -1.74 5.46 -7.20
CA GLU A 31 -2.48 6.37 -8.06
C GLU A 31 -2.69 5.74 -9.44
N ARG A 32 -3.88 5.93 -10.03
CA ARG A 32 -4.23 5.45 -11.38
C ARG A 32 -4.19 6.62 -12.38
N PRO A 33 -2.99 6.94 -12.93
CA PRO A 33 -2.85 8.09 -13.81
C PRO A 33 -3.58 7.87 -15.14
N ALA A 34 -3.89 8.96 -15.84
CA ALA A 34 -4.37 8.87 -17.22
C ALA A 34 -3.35 8.09 -18.09
N PRO A 35 -3.80 7.17 -18.96
CA PRO A 35 -5.19 6.95 -19.39
C PRO A 35 -5.94 5.83 -18.61
N LEU A 36 -5.45 5.41 -17.44
CA LEU A 36 -5.97 4.27 -16.67
C LEU A 36 -7.02 4.66 -15.62
N THR A 37 -7.27 5.96 -15.46
CA THR A 37 -8.17 6.50 -14.44
C THR A 37 -9.55 5.82 -14.47
N GLY A 38 -9.93 5.23 -13.35
CA GLY A 38 -11.22 4.56 -13.17
C GLY A 38 -11.39 3.22 -13.91
N ARG A 39 -10.38 2.76 -14.66
CA ARG A 39 -10.47 1.53 -15.45
C ARG A 39 -10.11 0.31 -14.61
N ARG A 40 -10.79 -0.80 -14.90
CA ARG A 40 -10.52 -2.15 -14.42
C ARG A 40 -10.44 -3.10 -15.60
N PHE A 41 -9.86 -4.27 -15.39
CA PHE A 41 -9.56 -5.25 -16.42
C PHE A 41 -9.97 -6.64 -15.94
N PRO A 42 -10.50 -7.49 -16.83
CA PRO A 42 -11.05 -8.79 -16.43
C PRO A 42 -9.96 -9.82 -16.10
N THR A 43 -8.72 -9.62 -16.58
CA THR A 43 -7.60 -10.55 -16.37
C THR A 43 -6.30 -9.79 -16.15
N GLU A 44 -5.35 -10.44 -15.46
CA GLU A 44 -3.98 -9.95 -15.30
C GLU A 44 -3.32 -9.65 -16.65
N ALA A 45 -3.55 -10.50 -17.66
CA ALA A 45 -3.03 -10.31 -19.01
C ALA A 45 -3.59 -9.03 -19.67
N ALA A 46 -4.90 -8.80 -19.56
CA ALA A 46 -5.53 -7.58 -20.08
C ALA A 46 -5.01 -6.33 -19.37
N ALA A 47 -4.80 -6.40 -18.05
CA ALA A 47 -4.20 -5.32 -17.27
C ALA A 47 -2.74 -5.07 -17.65
N SER A 48 -1.95 -6.12 -17.87
CA SER A 48 -0.54 -6.03 -18.29
C SER A 48 -0.42 -5.35 -19.65
N GLU A 49 -1.24 -5.77 -20.62
CA GLU A 49 -1.31 -5.12 -21.93
C GLU A 49 -1.74 -3.65 -21.81
N ALA A 50 -2.69 -3.35 -20.92
CA ALA A 50 -3.09 -1.96 -20.67
C ALA A 50 -1.97 -1.13 -20.03
N ALA A 51 -1.14 -1.72 -19.17
CA ALA A 51 0.02 -1.07 -18.59
C ALA A 51 1.06 -0.71 -19.67
N ASP A 52 1.33 -1.63 -20.61
CA ASP A 52 2.21 -1.37 -21.75
C ASP A 52 1.68 -0.26 -22.65
N LEU A 53 0.39 -0.30 -22.97
CA LEU A 53 -0.27 0.76 -23.73
C LEU A 53 -0.21 2.10 -23.00
N ALA A 54 -0.39 2.12 -21.68
CA ALA A 54 -0.28 3.33 -20.88
C ALA A 54 1.15 3.87 -20.83
N ARG A 55 2.18 3.00 -20.81
CA ARG A 55 3.59 3.43 -20.93
C ARG A 55 3.83 4.12 -22.29
N ALA A 56 3.39 3.50 -23.38
CA ALA A 56 3.50 4.08 -24.72
C ALA A 56 2.73 5.42 -24.85
N TYR A 57 1.54 5.50 -24.27
CA TYR A 57 0.75 6.73 -24.22
C TYR A 57 1.50 7.87 -23.51
N ARG A 58 2.09 7.58 -22.35
CA ARG A 58 2.84 8.57 -21.56
C ARG A 58 4.15 8.97 -22.22
N GLU A 59 4.80 8.04 -22.91
CA GLU A 59 6.00 8.34 -23.71
C GLU A 59 5.67 9.29 -24.87
N ALA A 60 4.60 9.03 -25.62
CA ALA A 60 4.14 9.94 -26.66
C ALA A 60 3.73 11.31 -26.11
N LEU A 61 3.13 11.37 -24.92
CA LEU A 61 2.81 12.64 -24.26
C LEU A 61 4.04 13.47 -23.87
N ARG A 62 5.17 12.82 -23.54
CA ARG A 62 6.41 13.53 -23.20
C ARG A 62 6.99 14.32 -24.35
N GLU A 63 6.64 13.98 -25.60
CA GLU A 63 7.02 14.80 -26.76
C GLU A 63 6.42 16.22 -26.67
N SER A 64 5.26 16.37 -26.04
CA SER A 64 4.57 17.66 -25.86
C SER A 64 4.73 18.24 -24.44
N ASP A 65 4.86 17.40 -23.42
CA ASP A 65 5.05 17.78 -22.02
C ASP A 65 6.28 17.08 -21.43
N PRO A 66 7.49 17.66 -21.58
CA PRO A 66 8.72 17.08 -21.07
C PRO A 66 8.79 16.97 -19.54
N GLU A 67 7.98 17.75 -18.80
CA GLU A 67 7.97 17.72 -17.33
C GLU A 67 7.03 16.64 -16.77
N LEU A 68 6.39 15.84 -17.64
CA LEU A 68 5.47 14.79 -17.22
C LEU A 68 6.18 13.75 -16.32
N PRO A 69 5.72 13.58 -15.06
CA PRO A 69 6.39 12.70 -14.11
C PRO A 69 6.48 11.25 -14.59
N GLU A 70 7.61 10.59 -14.33
CA GLU A 70 7.71 9.15 -14.49
C GLU A 70 6.85 8.43 -13.45
N ARG A 71 6.14 7.38 -13.88
CA ARG A 71 5.29 6.57 -13.02
C ARG A 71 5.58 5.11 -13.29
N ARG A 72 5.98 4.34 -12.27
CA ARG A 72 6.19 2.91 -12.39
C ARG A 72 4.86 2.19 -12.31
N LEU A 73 4.30 1.86 -13.48
CA LEU A 73 3.00 1.17 -13.56
C LEU A 73 3.16 -0.33 -13.28
N SER A 74 2.32 -0.86 -12.39
CA SER A 74 2.20 -2.28 -12.08
C SER A 74 0.73 -2.72 -12.08
N VAL A 75 0.51 -4.01 -12.32
CA VAL A 75 -0.80 -4.66 -12.23
C VAL A 75 -1.06 -5.06 -10.79
N TYR A 76 -2.32 -4.93 -10.40
CA TYR A 76 -2.83 -5.32 -9.10
C TYR A 76 -4.16 -6.03 -9.27
N GLU A 77 -4.43 -6.99 -8.39
CA GLU A 77 -5.75 -7.59 -8.24
C GLU A 77 -6.54 -6.80 -7.19
N LEU A 78 -7.82 -6.58 -7.46
CA LEU A 78 -8.80 -6.04 -6.53
C LEU A 78 -9.11 -7.16 -5.54
N THR A 79 -8.34 -7.23 -4.46
CA THR A 79 -8.67 -8.17 -3.38
C THR A 79 -9.92 -7.64 -2.68
N ASP A 80 -11.08 -8.26 -2.95
CA ASP A 80 -12.34 -7.92 -2.29
C ASP A 80 -12.37 -8.32 -0.80
N ASP A 81 -11.37 -9.07 -0.33
CA ASP A 81 -11.25 -9.47 1.06
C ASP A 81 -10.30 -8.53 1.81
N PRO A 82 -10.82 -7.52 2.55
CA PRO A 82 -9.97 -6.65 3.35
C PRO A 82 -9.25 -7.49 4.42
N PRO A 83 -7.99 -7.14 4.77
CA PRO A 83 -7.29 -7.86 5.80
C PRO A 83 -8.10 -7.81 7.11
N THR A 84 -8.28 -8.97 7.72
CA THR A 84 -9.03 -9.13 8.95
C THR A 84 -8.24 -8.52 10.12
N LEU A 85 -8.88 -7.60 10.85
CA LEU A 85 -8.31 -6.97 12.05
C LEU A 85 -9.00 -7.49 13.31
N VAL A 86 -8.32 -8.33 14.08
CA VAL A 86 -8.81 -8.80 15.39
C VAL A 86 -8.12 -8.02 16.49
N SER A 87 -8.89 -7.33 17.34
CA SER A 87 -8.36 -6.69 18.54
C SER A 87 -8.82 -7.41 19.80
N THR A 88 -7.87 -7.87 20.60
CA THR A 88 -8.15 -8.44 21.92
C THR A 88 -7.70 -7.47 23.01
N ARG A 89 -8.58 -7.21 23.97
CA ARG A 89 -8.23 -6.44 25.17
C ARG A 89 -8.17 -7.40 26.35
N LYS A 90 -7.03 -7.40 27.05
CA LYS A 90 -6.86 -8.14 28.30
C LYS A 90 -6.63 -7.17 29.45
N ARG A 91 -7.15 -7.50 30.63
CA ARG A 91 -6.72 -6.82 31.86
C ARG A 91 -5.28 -7.21 32.12
N ALA A 92 -4.40 -6.23 32.23
CA ALA A 92 -3.05 -6.45 32.70
C ALA A 92 -3.04 -6.45 34.23
N ALA A 93 -2.03 -7.06 34.84
CA ALA A 93 -1.86 -7.04 36.29
C ALA A 93 -1.67 -5.59 36.78
N GLY A 94 -2.34 -5.26 37.88
CA GLY A 94 -2.21 -3.96 38.56
C GLY A 94 -3.18 -2.87 38.13
N ARG A 95 -3.07 -1.73 38.82
CA ARG A 95 -3.86 -0.52 38.59
C ARG A 95 -2.94 0.63 38.20
N ARG A 96 -3.50 1.56 37.44
CA ARG A 96 -2.94 2.88 37.18
C ARG A 96 -3.03 3.72 38.47
N ASP A 97 -2.27 4.80 38.56
CA ASP A 97 -2.28 5.69 39.75
C ASP A 97 -3.65 6.32 40.01
N ASN A 98 -4.47 6.48 38.96
CA ASN A 98 -5.86 6.94 39.05
C ASN A 98 -6.87 5.84 39.43
N GLY A 99 -6.41 4.65 39.82
CA GLY A 99 -7.27 3.55 40.26
C GLY A 99 -7.95 2.76 39.14
N LEU A 100 -7.72 3.09 37.86
CA LEU A 100 -8.25 2.30 36.74
C LEU A 100 -7.39 1.04 36.49
N PRO A 101 -7.98 -0.09 36.04
CA PRO A 101 -7.21 -1.27 35.67
C PRO A 101 -6.24 -0.96 34.53
N ARG A 102 -5.02 -1.50 34.59
CA ARG A 102 -4.16 -1.56 33.41
C ARG A 102 -4.79 -2.51 32.40
N THR A 103 -4.78 -2.13 31.12
CA THR A 103 -5.33 -2.97 30.04
C THR A 103 -4.29 -3.07 28.95
N SER A 104 -3.98 -4.29 28.54
CA SER A 104 -3.23 -4.56 27.32
C SER A 104 -4.21 -4.70 26.16
N ARG A 105 -3.85 -4.16 25.00
CA ARG A 105 -4.58 -4.34 23.75
C ARG A 105 -3.62 -4.97 22.76
N SER A 106 -3.95 -6.17 22.30
CA SER A 106 -3.28 -6.79 21.16
C SER A 106 -4.15 -6.61 19.92
N VAL A 107 -3.51 -6.42 18.78
CA VAL A 107 -4.14 -6.28 17.47
C VAL A 107 -3.44 -7.24 16.53
N THR A 108 -4.19 -8.19 15.98
CA THR A 108 -3.74 -9.13 14.96
C THR A 108 -4.36 -8.69 13.64
N LEU A 109 -3.50 -8.43 12.65
CA LEU A 109 -3.90 -8.20 11.26
C LEU A 109 -3.51 -9.44 10.46
N SER A 110 -4.45 -10.00 9.70
CA SER A 110 -4.22 -11.17 8.84
C SER A 110 -4.96 -11.02 7.53
N GLY A 111 -4.29 -11.28 6.41
CA GLY A 111 -4.88 -11.28 5.08
C GLY A 111 -3.85 -11.73 4.06
N ASP A 112 -4.31 -12.17 2.90
CA ASP A 112 -3.46 -12.66 1.80
C ASP A 112 -3.23 -11.57 0.73
N CYS A 113 -3.34 -10.29 1.10
CA CYS A 113 -3.20 -9.18 0.16
C CYS A 113 -1.75 -9.01 -0.31
N GLU A 114 -1.56 -8.81 -1.61
CA GLU A 114 -0.24 -8.65 -2.22
C GLU A 114 0.30 -7.19 -2.17
N SER A 115 -0.52 -6.23 -1.72
CA SER A 115 -0.19 -4.81 -1.58
C SER A 115 0.23 -4.42 -0.16
N GLU A 116 0.64 -3.15 0.06
CA GLU A 116 1.06 -2.64 1.38
C GLU A 116 -0.06 -2.84 2.43
N TRP A 117 0.12 -3.84 3.29
CA TRP A 117 -0.89 -4.31 4.24
C TRP A 117 -0.93 -3.55 5.57
N LEU A 118 0.14 -2.85 5.96
CA LEU A 118 0.19 -2.05 7.19
C LEU A 118 1.19 -0.90 7.09
N ARG A 119 0.67 0.34 7.13
CA ARG A 119 1.46 1.56 7.34
C ARG A 119 1.23 2.08 8.76
N MET A 120 2.31 2.33 9.50
CA MET A 120 2.27 2.97 10.82
C MET A 120 3.01 4.29 10.78
N ASP A 121 2.27 5.41 10.77
CA ASP A 121 2.86 6.73 10.96
C ASP A 121 3.11 6.95 12.47
N ASN A 122 4.33 7.38 12.84
CA ASN A 122 4.78 7.54 14.23
C ASN A 122 4.74 6.24 15.06
N ALA A 123 5.22 5.13 14.51
CA ALA A 123 5.30 3.86 15.24
C ALA A 123 6.13 4.01 16.54
N PRO A 124 5.58 3.65 17.71
CA PRO A 124 6.33 3.68 18.96
C PRO A 124 7.45 2.62 18.93
N LEU A 125 8.69 3.05 19.19
CA LEU A 125 9.84 2.14 19.26
C LEU A 125 9.77 1.34 20.57
N VAL A 126 9.53 0.03 20.48
CA VAL A 126 9.54 -0.86 21.65
C VAL A 126 10.86 -1.62 21.66
N HIS A 127 11.67 -1.36 22.69
CA HIS A 127 12.89 -2.11 22.93
C HIS A 127 12.54 -3.40 23.68
N VAL A 128 12.82 -4.54 23.06
CA VAL A 128 12.67 -5.87 23.68
C VAL A 128 14.02 -6.56 23.83
N ARG A 129 14.14 -7.34 24.90
CA ARG A 129 15.23 -8.28 25.12
C ARG A 129 15.14 -9.43 24.13
N ARG A 130 16.20 -10.22 24.03
CA ARG A 130 16.29 -11.38 23.12
C ARG A 130 15.22 -12.46 23.43
N ASP A 131 14.74 -12.51 24.66
CA ASP A 131 13.66 -13.39 25.12
C ASP A 131 12.25 -12.84 24.83
N GLY A 132 12.14 -11.64 24.24
CA GLY A 132 10.88 -10.99 23.90
C GLY A 132 10.27 -10.16 25.02
N GLU A 133 10.88 -10.13 26.20
CA GLU A 133 10.43 -9.27 27.31
C GLU A 133 10.80 -7.80 27.04
N PRO A 134 9.95 -6.83 27.38
CA PRO A 134 10.29 -5.40 27.26
C PRO A 134 11.57 -5.05 28.03
N LEU A 135 12.43 -4.21 27.45
CA LEU A 135 13.55 -3.64 28.20
C LEU A 135 13.00 -2.69 29.29
N PRO A 136 13.60 -2.69 30.49
CA PRO A 136 13.21 -1.75 31.53
C PRO A 136 13.63 -0.32 31.14
N ASP A 137 12.85 0.66 31.59
CA ASP A 137 12.97 2.07 31.18
C ASP A 137 14.39 2.62 31.39
N ASP A 138 15.07 2.24 32.47
CA ASP A 138 16.45 2.67 32.79
C ASP A 138 17.48 2.17 31.78
N ALA A 139 17.25 0.99 31.18
CA ALA A 139 18.11 0.45 30.13
C ALA A 139 17.87 1.14 28.79
N VAL A 140 16.63 1.55 28.53
CA VAL A 140 16.25 2.33 27.35
C VAL A 140 16.85 3.73 27.44
N GLU A 141 16.72 4.41 28.59
CA GLU A 141 17.31 5.72 28.85
C GLU A 141 18.83 5.71 28.61
N ARG A 142 19.55 4.78 29.25
CA ARG A 142 21.01 4.64 29.06
C ARG A 142 21.42 4.40 27.60
N GLN A 143 20.60 3.69 26.84
CA GLN A 143 20.89 3.43 25.43
C GLN A 143 20.63 4.66 24.55
N LEU A 144 19.59 5.44 24.85
CA LEU A 144 19.29 6.69 24.15
C LEU A 144 20.37 7.73 24.42
N ASP A 145 20.79 7.88 25.68
CA ASP A 145 21.86 8.79 26.08
C ASP A 145 23.22 8.40 25.48
N SER A 146 23.46 7.11 25.21
CA SER A 146 24.68 6.63 24.56
C SER A 146 24.70 6.84 23.04
N LYS A 147 23.59 7.21 22.41
CA LYS A 147 23.45 7.41 20.96
C LYS A 147 23.28 8.87 20.54
N LEU A 148 23.28 9.79 21.52
CA LEU A 148 23.37 11.24 21.35
C LEU A 148 24.83 11.68 21.48
#